data_AF-A0A8H7N6C6-F1
#
_entry.id   AF-A0A8H7N6C6-F1
#
_cell.length_a   1.000
_cell.length_b   1.000
_cell.length_c   1.000
_cell.angle_alpha   90.00
_cell.angle_beta   90.00
_cell.angle_gamma   90.00
#
_symmetry.space_group_name_H-M   'P 1'
#
loop_
_entity.id
_entity.type
_entity.pdbx_description
1 polymer ?
#
loop_
_entity_poly.entity_id
_entity_poly.type
_entity_poly.pdbx_seq_one_letter_code
_entity_poly.pdbx_strand_id
1 'polypeptide(L)'
;MSVINYAVRHLGVKHIVVCGHYGCGGVKAAMTPKDLGLLNPWLRNIRDVYRLHEDELDAITDENKRYDRLVELNVLEQCRNIIKTAAVQQSFAKNEFPVVHGWVFNFHDGLLKDLEIDFEEMLHKIQKIYNLTE
;
A
#
# COMPACT_ATOMS: atom_id res chain seq x y z
N MET A 1 -3.95 -11.41 -6.28
CA MET A 1 -3.29 -12.34 -5.32
C MET A 1 -2.41 -13.40 -5.98
N SER A 2 -2.80 -13.97 -7.12
CA SER A 2 -2.00 -14.96 -7.86
C SER A 2 -0.58 -14.49 -8.20
N VAL A 3 -0.41 -13.24 -8.65
CA VAL A 3 0.91 -12.68 -9.02
C VAL A 3 1.90 -12.63 -7.86
N ILE A 4 1.47 -12.23 -6.66
CA ILE A 4 2.32 -12.20 -5.46
C ILE A 4 2.73 -13.62 -5.10
N ASN A 5 1.77 -14.54 -5.07
CA ASN A 5 2.06 -15.95 -4.75
C ASN A 5 3.09 -16.54 -5.72
N TYR A 6 2.95 -16.25 -7.02
CA TYR A 6 3.88 -16.74 -8.02
C TYR A 6 5.28 -16.14 -7.88
N ALA A 7 5.37 -14.81 -7.78
CA ALA A 7 6.64 -14.11 -7.62
C ALA A 7 7.41 -14.61 -6.37
N VAL A 8 6.71 -14.79 -5.25
CA VAL A 8 7.35 -15.21 -4.00
C VAL A 8 7.70 -16.69 -3.99
N ARG A 9 6.73 -17.57 -4.28
CA ARG A 9 6.91 -19.02 -4.09
C ARG A 9 7.61 -19.72 -5.25
N HIS A 10 7.54 -19.18 -6.46
CA HIS A 10 8.09 -19.83 -7.65
C HIS A 10 9.30 -19.10 -8.23
N LEU A 11 9.32 -17.76 -8.17
CA LEU A 11 10.47 -16.99 -8.66
C LEU A 11 11.49 -16.64 -7.56
N GLY A 12 11.09 -16.71 -6.27
CA GLY A 12 11.98 -16.40 -5.17
C GLY A 12 12.46 -14.94 -5.15
N VAL A 13 11.59 -14.00 -5.56
CA VAL A 13 11.93 -12.57 -5.62
C VAL A 13 12.38 -12.05 -4.26
N LYS A 14 13.38 -11.16 -4.25
CA LYS A 14 13.93 -10.57 -3.03
C LYS A 14 13.20 -9.31 -2.55
N HIS A 15 12.53 -8.64 -3.48
CA HIS A 15 11.87 -7.37 -3.22
C HIS A 15 10.50 -7.35 -3.87
N ILE A 16 9.55 -6.74 -3.17
CA ILE A 16 8.26 -6.35 -3.72
C ILE A 16 8.16 -4.85 -3.53
N VAL A 17 7.82 -4.11 -4.57
CA VAL A 17 7.62 -2.65 -4.51
C VAL A 17 6.16 -2.34 -4.80
N VAL A 18 5.51 -1.63 -3.89
CA VAL A 18 4.27 -0.91 -4.18
C VAL A 18 4.65 0.51 -4.56
N CYS A 19 4.44 0.87 -5.83
CA CYS A 19 4.74 2.20 -6.33
C CYS A 19 3.44 2.96 -6.59
N GLY A 20 3.17 3.97 -5.77
CA GLY A 20 2.16 4.99 -6.06
C GLY A 20 2.75 6.12 -6.90
N HIS A 21 1.93 7.14 -7.18
CA HIS A 21 2.40 8.33 -7.86
C HIS A 21 1.54 9.54 -7.53
N TYR A 22 2.15 10.72 -7.39
CA TYR A 22 1.40 11.96 -7.24
C TYR A 22 0.58 12.24 -8.50
N GLY A 23 -0.55 12.95 -8.35
CA GLY A 23 -1.47 13.16 -9.47
C GLY A 23 -2.25 11.90 -9.92
N CYS A 24 -2.31 10.83 -9.11
CA CYS A 24 -3.11 9.63 -9.40
C CYS A 24 -4.61 9.86 -9.63
N GLY A 25 -5.03 9.87 -10.90
CA GLY A 25 -6.43 10.02 -11.30
C GLY A 25 -7.40 9.03 -10.64
N GLY A 26 -6.95 7.82 -10.29
CA GLY A 26 -7.75 6.85 -9.55
C GLY A 26 -8.06 7.29 -8.12
N VAL A 27 -7.06 7.79 -7.38
CA VAL A 27 -7.25 8.33 -6.04
C VAL A 27 -8.15 9.57 -6.09
N LYS A 28 -7.97 10.44 -7.08
CA LYS A 28 -8.82 11.63 -7.28
C LYS A 28 -10.27 11.24 -7.58
N ALA A 29 -10.48 10.24 -8.43
CA ALA A 29 -11.81 9.73 -8.76
C ALA A 29 -12.49 9.09 -7.54
N ALA A 30 -11.74 8.41 -6.67
CA ALA A 30 -12.28 7.83 -5.44
C ALA A 30 -12.87 8.87 -4.48
N MET A 31 -12.29 10.06 -4.44
CA MET A 31 -12.73 11.19 -3.59
C MET A 31 -13.86 12.01 -4.23
N THR A 32 -14.20 11.75 -5.48
CA THR A 32 -15.32 12.43 -6.15
C THR A 32 -16.63 11.69 -5.86
N PRO A 33 -17.65 12.34 -5.24
CA PRO A 33 -18.92 11.70 -4.91
C PRO A 33 -19.82 11.59 -6.15
N LYS A 34 -19.44 10.73 -7.09
CA LYS A 34 -20.18 10.42 -8.32
C LYS A 34 -20.29 8.91 -8.49
N ASP A 35 -21.37 8.47 -9.14
CA ASP A 35 -21.52 7.09 -9.58
C ASP A 35 -20.63 6.85 -10.81
N LEU A 36 -19.63 5.98 -10.65
CA LEU A 36 -18.68 5.57 -11.68
C LEU A 36 -18.90 4.10 -12.10
N GLY A 37 -20.08 3.54 -11.82
CA GLY A 37 -20.49 2.18 -12.20
C GLY A 37 -19.57 1.10 -11.62
N LEU A 38 -18.99 0.30 -12.51
CA LEU A 38 -18.11 -0.83 -12.14
C LEU A 38 -16.86 -0.41 -11.36
N LEU A 39 -16.46 0.87 -11.43
CA LEU A 39 -15.33 1.38 -10.67
C LEU A 39 -15.66 1.61 -9.19
N ASN A 40 -16.94 1.74 -8.83
CA ASN A 40 -17.32 2.11 -7.46
C ASN A 40 -16.79 1.14 -6.38
N PRO A 41 -16.89 -0.20 -6.53
CA PRO A 41 -16.36 -1.13 -5.54
C PRO A 41 -14.83 -1.13 -5.51
N TRP A 42 -14.17 -0.93 -6.66
CA TRP A 42 -12.72 -0.84 -6.73
C TRP A 42 -12.19 0.39 -5.99
N LEU A 43 -12.76 1.56 -6.30
CA LEU A 43 -12.39 2.84 -5.68
C LEU A 43 -12.84 2.94 -4.21
N ARG A 44 -13.77 2.09 -3.77
CA ARG A 44 -14.16 1.99 -2.36
C ARG A 44 -12.96 1.66 -1.46
N ASN A 45 -12.03 0.82 -1.92
CA ASN A 45 -10.84 0.49 -1.12
C ASN A 45 -10.01 1.74 -0.78
N ILE A 46 -9.90 2.71 -1.70
CA ILE A 46 -9.20 3.99 -1.43
C ILE A 46 -10.01 4.86 -0.44
N ARG A 47 -11.35 4.85 -0.54
CA ARG A 47 -12.21 5.52 0.44
C ARG A 47 -12.09 4.90 1.83
N ASP A 48 -11.86 3.59 1.92
CA ASP A 48 -11.62 2.92 3.19
C ASP A 48 -10.24 3.28 3.76
N VAL A 49 -9.20 3.47 2.92
CA VAL A 49 -7.93 4.06 3.37
C VAL A 49 -8.14 5.46 3.94
N TYR A 50 -8.95 6.31 3.30
CA TYR A 50 -9.26 7.63 3.85
C TYR A 50 -9.86 7.51 5.26
N ARG A 51 -10.87 6.64 5.44
CA ARG A 51 -11.53 6.42 6.73
C ARG A 51 -10.58 5.90 7.81
N LEU A 52 -9.61 5.06 7.46
CA LEU A 52 -8.62 4.54 8.42
C LEU A 52 -7.70 5.66 8.96
N HIS A 53 -7.55 6.75 8.22
CA HIS A 53 -6.64 7.86 8.52
C HIS A 53 -7.38 9.20 8.50
N GLU A 54 -8.67 9.19 8.87
CA GLU A 54 -9.58 10.34 8.72
C GLU A 54 -9.10 11.55 9.51
N ASP A 55 -8.75 11.36 10.79
CA ASP A 55 -8.25 12.44 11.65
C ASP A 55 -6.99 13.11 11.08
N GLU A 56 -6.07 12.33 10.51
CA GLU A 56 -4.83 12.85 9.91
C GLU A 56 -5.13 13.64 8.61
N LEU A 57 -5.97 13.09 7.74
CA LEU A 57 -6.29 13.69 6.46
C LEU A 57 -7.15 14.95 6.62
N ASP A 58 -8.13 14.94 7.50
CA ASP A 58 -9.02 16.08 7.76
C ASP A 58 -8.28 17.24 8.41
N ALA A 59 -7.21 16.96 9.19
CA ALA A 59 -6.34 18.00 9.74
C ALA A 59 -5.53 18.77 8.68
N ILE A 60 -5.34 18.21 7.47
CA ILE A 60 -4.63 18.88 6.37
C ILE A 60 -5.63 19.78 5.63
N THR A 61 -5.52 21.09 5.75
CA THR A 61 -6.49 22.04 5.15
C THR A 61 -6.35 22.22 3.64
N ASP A 62 -5.13 22.11 3.11
CA ASP A 62 -4.86 22.22 1.68
C ASP A 62 -5.26 20.92 0.96
N GLU A 63 -6.19 21.03 0.01
CA GLU A 63 -6.75 19.87 -0.68
C GLU A 63 -5.70 19.09 -1.49
N ASN A 64 -4.74 19.78 -2.11
CA ASN A 64 -3.69 19.12 -2.89
C ASN A 64 -2.74 18.34 -1.97
N LYS A 65 -2.35 18.93 -0.83
CA LYS A 65 -1.52 18.25 0.18
C LYS A 65 -2.25 17.06 0.80
N ARG A 66 -3.55 17.20 1.10
CA ARG A 66 -4.37 16.08 1.61
C ARG A 66 -4.44 14.95 0.59
N TYR A 67 -4.61 15.31 -0.68
CA TYR A 67 -4.63 14.35 -1.77
C TYR A 67 -3.29 13.63 -1.95
N ASP A 68 -2.17 14.36 -1.96
CA ASP A 68 -0.83 13.78 -2.02
C ASP A 68 -0.59 12.86 -0.82
N ARG A 69 -1.05 13.26 0.36
CA ARG A 69 -0.96 12.42 1.57
C ARG A 69 -1.80 11.15 1.45
N LEU A 70 -3.00 11.22 0.88
CA LEU A 70 -3.82 10.04 0.63
C LEU A 70 -3.16 9.07 -0.35
N VAL A 71 -2.41 9.56 -1.35
CA VAL A 71 -1.60 8.71 -2.23
C VAL A 71 -0.56 7.93 -1.42
N GLU A 72 0.17 8.62 -0.53
CA GLU A 72 1.19 8.02 0.32
C GLU A 72 0.59 6.96 1.27
N LEU A 73 -0.50 7.30 1.95
CA LEU A 73 -1.20 6.38 2.86
C LEU A 73 -1.79 5.18 2.11
N ASN A 74 -2.26 5.36 0.88
CA ASN A 74 -2.73 4.25 0.06
C ASN A 74 -1.58 3.29 -0.29
N VAL A 75 -0.38 3.79 -0.59
CA VAL A 75 0.81 2.94 -0.79
C VAL A 75 1.13 2.17 0.49
N LEU A 76 1.15 2.86 1.64
CA LEU A 76 1.41 2.24 2.94
C LEU A 76 0.42 1.10 3.24
N GLU A 77 -0.89 1.34 3.07
CA GLU A 77 -1.90 0.32 3.33
C GLU A 77 -1.86 -0.84 2.32
N GLN A 78 -1.46 -0.57 1.07
CA GLN A 78 -1.22 -1.65 0.10
C GLN A 78 0.02 -2.47 0.46
N CYS A 79 1.11 -1.86 0.94
CA CYS A 79 2.25 -2.58 1.50
C CYS A 79 1.79 -3.49 2.65
N ARG A 80 1.00 -2.96 3.59
CA ARG A 80 0.41 -3.73 4.69
C ARG A 80 -0.38 -4.93 4.16
N ASN A 81 -1.18 -4.75 3.12
CA ASN A 81 -1.98 -5.83 2.52
C ASN A 81 -1.10 -6.93 1.89
N ILE A 82 0.04 -6.58 1.31
CA ILE A 82 1.02 -7.56 0.78
C ILE A 82 1.71 -8.32 1.93
N ILE A 83 2.10 -7.63 3.00
CA ILE A 83 2.77 -8.24 4.16
C ILE A 83 1.85 -9.24 4.87
N LYS A 84 0.53 -8.98 4.91
CA LYS A 84 -0.47 -9.92 5.45
C LYS A 84 -0.49 -11.28 4.74
N THR A 85 0.01 -11.38 3.51
CA THR A 85 -0.13 -12.60 2.71
C THR A 85 0.72 -13.75 3.26
N ALA A 86 0.14 -14.95 3.29
CA ALA A 86 0.84 -16.15 3.75
C ALA A 86 2.14 -16.41 2.97
N ALA A 87 2.15 -16.11 1.66
CA ALA A 87 3.34 -16.27 0.83
C ALA A 87 4.51 -15.41 1.33
N VAL A 88 4.25 -14.13 1.66
CA VAL A 88 5.29 -13.21 2.15
C VAL A 88 5.76 -13.61 3.54
N GLN A 89 4.84 -13.84 4.49
CA GLN A 89 5.20 -14.21 5.86
C GLN A 89 6.06 -15.48 5.92
N GLN A 90 5.62 -16.56 5.25
CA GLN A 90 6.32 -17.84 5.26
C GLN A 90 7.67 -17.77 4.54
N SER A 91 7.74 -17.03 3.43
CA SER A 91 8.99 -16.87 2.69
C SER A 91 10.00 -16.04 3.49
N PHE A 92 9.55 -14.96 4.14
CA PHE A 92 10.42 -14.11 4.95
C PHE A 92 10.94 -14.85 6.18
N ALA A 93 10.09 -15.59 6.90
CA ALA A 93 10.54 -16.37 8.05
C ALA A 93 11.57 -17.46 7.69
N LYS A 94 11.42 -18.08 6.51
CA LYS A 94 12.33 -19.14 6.06
C LYS A 94 13.63 -18.59 5.48
N ASN A 95 13.56 -17.48 4.75
CA ASN A 95 14.65 -17.06 3.87
C ASN A 95 15.08 -15.60 4.03
N GLU A 96 14.44 -14.82 4.91
CA GLU A 96 14.65 -13.38 5.10
C GLU A 96 14.31 -12.53 3.85
N PHE A 97 13.47 -13.06 2.95
CA PHE A 97 12.94 -12.33 1.79
C PHE A 97 11.57 -12.87 1.32
N PRO A 98 10.73 -12.07 0.64
CA PRO A 98 10.97 -10.70 0.18
C PRO A 98 10.78 -9.62 1.26
N VAL A 99 11.50 -8.50 1.10
CA VAL A 99 11.19 -7.24 1.79
C VAL A 99 10.24 -6.41 0.92
N VAL A 100 9.24 -5.78 1.55
CA VAL A 100 8.23 -4.96 0.87
C VAL A 100 8.57 -3.47 1.03
N HIS A 101 8.64 -2.75 -0.09
CA HIS A 101 8.94 -1.32 -0.15
C HIS A 101 7.73 -0.53 -0.65
N GLY A 102 7.55 0.69 -0.12
CA GLY A 102 6.52 1.62 -0.55
C GLY A 102 7.12 2.89 -1.11
N TRP A 103 6.96 3.13 -2.40
CA TRP A 103 7.50 4.30 -3.09
C TRP A 103 6.39 5.15 -3.72
N VAL A 104 6.67 6.44 -3.92
CA VAL A 104 5.80 7.35 -4.67
C VAL A 104 6.62 8.05 -5.74
N PHE A 105 6.19 7.91 -6.99
CA PHE A 105 6.80 8.60 -8.12
C PHE A 105 6.19 9.99 -8.33
N ASN A 106 7.04 10.99 -8.57
CA ASN A 106 6.61 12.34 -8.87
C ASN A 106 6.83 12.67 -10.37
N PHE A 107 5.74 12.93 -11.10
CA PHE A 107 5.83 13.30 -12.52
C PHE A 107 6.43 14.69 -12.75
N HIS A 108 6.42 15.58 -11.76
CA HIS A 108 6.90 16.95 -11.91
C HIS A 108 8.42 17.04 -12.01
N ASP A 109 9.14 16.18 -11.30
CA ASP A 109 10.61 16.16 -11.21
C ASP A 109 11.23 14.82 -11.64
N GLY A 110 10.43 13.77 -11.81
CA GLY A 110 10.89 12.43 -12.19
C GLY A 110 11.54 11.65 -11.05
N LEU A 111 11.39 12.09 -9.80
CA LEU A 111 12.02 11.46 -8.63
C LEU A 111 11.12 10.41 -7.99
N LEU A 112 11.75 9.39 -7.41
CA LEU A 112 11.10 8.44 -6.50
C LEU A 112 11.31 8.92 -5.06
N LYS A 113 10.22 9.02 -4.31
CA LYS A 113 10.23 9.20 -2.86
C LYS A 113 10.03 7.84 -2.20
N ASP A 114 10.99 7.44 -1.36
CA ASP A 114 10.79 6.32 -0.45
C ASP A 114 9.90 6.77 0.73
N LEU A 115 8.90 5.97 1.07
CA LEU A 115 8.05 6.21 2.25
C LEU A 115 8.63 5.58 3.52
N GLU A 116 9.79 4.93 3.42
CA GLU A 116 10.54 4.35 4.55
C GLU A 116 9.66 3.39 5.37
N ILE A 117 8.97 2.49 4.66
CA ILE A 117 8.09 1.50 5.28
C ILE A 117 8.92 0.58 6.18
N ASP A 118 8.65 0.63 7.49
CA ASP A 118 9.20 -0.33 8.44
C ASP A 118 8.52 -1.70 8.27
N PHE A 119 9.11 -2.52 7.42
CA PHE A 119 8.60 -3.84 7.07
C PHE A 119 8.50 -4.77 8.29
N GLU A 120 9.52 -4.80 9.14
CA GLU A 120 9.60 -5.72 10.28
C GLU A 120 8.59 -5.33 11.36
N GLU A 121 8.52 -4.05 11.73
CA GLU A 121 7.54 -3.58 12.71
C GLU A 121 6.11 -3.84 12.20
N MET A 122 5.85 -3.61 10.91
CA MET A 122 4.54 -3.87 10.32
C MET A 122 4.19 -5.36 10.32
N LEU A 123 5.15 -6.23 10.01
CA LEU A 123 4.99 -7.68 10.08
C LEU A 123 4.67 -8.12 11.51
N HIS A 124 5.42 -7.66 12.51
CA HIS A 124 5.18 -7.98 13.92
C HIS A 124 3.78 -7.53 14.40
N LYS A 125 3.33 -6.34 13.98
CA LYS A 125 1.96 -5.86 14.28
C LYS A 125 0.88 -6.79 13.70
N ILE A 126 1.09 -7.32 12.49
CA ILE A 126 0.17 -8.29 11.86
C ILE A 126 0.19 -9.64 12.57
N GLN A 127 1.38 -10.13 12.93
CA GLN A 127 1.57 -11.43 13.60
C GLN A 127 0.91 -11.50 14.98
N LYS A 128 0.59 -10.35 15.62
CA LYS A 128 -0.15 -10.32 16.89
C LYS A 128 -1.43 -11.19 16.89
N ILE A 129 -2.12 -11.30 15.75
CA ILE A 129 -3.34 -12.11 15.61
C ILE A 129 -3.31 -13.08 14.42
N TYR A 130 -2.27 -13.01 13.57
CA TYR A 130 -2.16 -13.84 12.38
C TYR A 130 -0.70 -14.23 12.13
N ASN A 131 -0.14 -15.03 13.04
CA ASN A 131 1.22 -15.55 12.91
C ASN A 131 1.24 -16.90 12.17
N LEU A 132 1.93 -16.95 11.02
CA LEU A 132 2.07 -18.17 10.20
C LEU A 132 3.51 -18.71 10.15
N THR A 133 4.39 -18.20 11.02
CA THR A 133 5.82 -18.50 11.03
C THR A 133 6.23 -19.42 12.19
N GLU A 134 5.28 -19.80 13.03
CA GLU A 134 5.41 -20.82 14.09
C GLU A 134 5.17 -22.23 13.55
#